data_AF-A0A537TQL2-F1
#
_entry.id   AF-A0A537TQL2-F1
#
_cell.length_a   1.000
_cell.length_b   1.000
_cell.length_c   1.000
_cell.angle_alpha   90.00
_cell.angle_beta   90.00
_cell.angle_gamma   90.00
#
_symmetry.space_group_name_H-M   'P 1'
#
loop_
_entity.id
_entity.type
_entity.pdbx_description
1 polymer ?
#
loop_
_entity_poly.entity_id
_entity_poly.type
_entity_poly.pdbx_seq_one_letter_code
_entity_poly.pdbx_strand_id
1 'polypeptide(L)'
;KIIAVTGSVGKTGTKEALRLALSRSGETHASLASYNNHWGVPLSLARCPESARYAVFEIGMNHAGEIEPLVQLVRPEIAIITAVEPVHLEFFGSLEAIADAK
;
A
#
# COMPACT_ATOMS: atom_id res chain seq x y z
N LYS A 1 14.22 3.64 1.81
CA LYS A 1 13.07 3.82 2.71
C LYS A 1 11.84 3.21 2.06
N ILE A 2 11.31 2.12 2.63
CA ILE A 2 10.12 1.43 2.12
C ILE A 2 8.88 1.93 2.85
N ILE A 3 7.89 2.42 2.11
CA ILE A 3 6.63 2.98 2.63
C ILE A 3 5.46 2.14 2.09
N ALA A 4 4.57 1.71 2.97
CA ALA A 4 3.30 1.08 2.61
C ALA A 4 2.14 2.06 2.82
N VAL A 5 1.21 2.12 1.86
CA VAL A 5 -0.01 2.93 1.92
C VAL A 5 -1.22 2.00 1.81
N THR A 6 -2.04 1.96 2.85
CA THR A 6 -3.33 1.26 2.85
C THR A 6 -4.45 2.19 3.32
N GLY A 7 -5.68 1.70 3.20
CA GLY A 7 -6.89 2.43 3.56
C GLY A 7 -8.08 2.00 2.71
N SER A 8 -9.27 2.39 3.12
CA SER A 8 -10.50 2.21 2.36
C SER A 8 -10.47 3.10 1.12
N VAL A 9 -10.20 4.39 1.31
CA VAL A 9 -10.12 5.42 0.26
C VAL A 9 -8.82 6.22 0.35
N GLY A 10 -8.42 6.88 -0.74
CA GLY A 10 -7.26 7.77 -0.76
C GLY A 10 -5.89 7.13 -1.02
N LYS A 11 -5.79 5.79 -1.05
CA LYS A 11 -4.54 5.04 -1.28
C LYS A 11 -3.72 5.54 -2.48
N THR A 12 -4.30 5.50 -3.68
CA THR A 12 -3.61 5.87 -4.92
C THR A 12 -3.22 7.35 -4.95
N GLY A 13 -4.07 8.24 -4.44
CA GLY A 13 -3.77 9.67 -4.33
C GLY A 13 -2.58 9.93 -3.40
N THR A 14 -2.59 9.32 -2.21
CA THR A 14 -1.48 9.41 -1.26
C THR A 14 -0.19 8.84 -1.82
N LYS A 15 -0.24 7.69 -2.51
CA LYS A 15 0.93 7.09 -3.18
C LYS A 15 1.53 8.03 -4.22
N GLU A 16 0.72 8.64 -5.09
CA GLU A 16 1.22 9.60 -6.09
C GLU A 16 1.76 10.88 -5.46
N ALA A 17 1.10 11.41 -4.42
CA ALA A 17 1.60 12.56 -3.69
C ALA A 17 2.98 12.29 -3.06
N LEU A 18 3.16 11.13 -2.43
CA LEU A 18 4.45 10.70 -1.88
C LEU A 18 5.50 10.54 -2.98
N ARG A 19 5.16 9.90 -4.10
CA ARG A 19 6.07 9.74 -5.24
C ARG A 19 6.58 11.12 -5.71
N LEU A 20 5.68 12.06 -5.97
CA LEU A 20 6.02 13.40 -6.42
C LEU A 20 6.90 14.17 -5.41
N ALA A 21 6.58 14.09 -4.12
CA ALA A 21 7.33 14.77 -3.08
C ALA A 21 8.72 14.16 -2.86
N LEU A 22 8.81 12.83 -2.77
CA LEU A 22 10.05 12.10 -2.48
C LEU A 22 11.01 12.06 -3.67
N SER A 23 10.51 12.07 -4.91
CA SER A 23 11.33 12.15 -6.11
C SER A 23 12.24 13.39 -6.15
N ARG A 24 11.86 14.47 -5.44
CA ARG A 24 12.70 15.67 -5.30
C ARG A 24 13.89 15.47 -4.33
N SER A 25 13.81 14.45 -3.48
CA SER A 25 14.82 14.15 -2.45
C SER A 25 15.66 12.90 -2.77
N GLY A 26 15.33 12.18 -3.83
CA GLY A 26 16.09 11.03 -4.32
C GLY A 26 15.29 10.08 -5.21
N GLU A 27 15.98 9.10 -5.79
CA GLU A 27 15.36 8.07 -6.63
C GLU A 27 14.19 7.42 -5.88
N THR A 28 13.01 7.42 -6.52
CA THR A 28 11.77 6.99 -5.89
C THR A 28 11.02 6.02 -6.79
N HIS A 29 10.81 4.81 -6.31
CA HIS A 29 9.92 3.82 -6.90
C HIS A 29 8.52 3.93 -6.30
N ALA A 30 7.49 3.64 -7.08
CA ALA A 30 6.13 3.48 -6.56
C ALA A 30 5.35 2.45 -7.37
N SER A 31 4.37 1.78 -6.74
CA SER A 31 3.45 0.87 -7.43
C SER A 31 2.82 1.55 -8.66
N LEU A 32 2.85 0.86 -9.81
CA LEU A 32 2.20 1.35 -11.02
C LEU A 32 0.69 1.23 -10.90
N ALA A 33 -0.06 2.26 -11.29
CA ALA A 33 -1.52 2.28 -11.22
C ALA A 33 -2.04 1.78 -9.85
N SER A 34 -3.06 0.91 -9.86
CA SER A 34 -3.67 0.29 -8.67
C SER A 34 -3.13 -1.13 -8.43
N TYR A 35 -1.82 -1.33 -8.59
CA TYR A 35 -1.16 -2.63 -8.35
C TYR A 35 -0.94 -2.86 -6.85
N ASN A 36 -2.03 -3.17 -6.16
CA ASN A 36 -2.11 -3.18 -4.70
C ASN A 36 -2.50 -4.53 -4.08
N ASN A 37 -2.62 -5.58 -4.88
CA ASN A 37 -3.05 -6.92 -4.45
C ASN A 37 -1.91 -7.96 -4.53
N HIS A 38 -2.25 -9.24 -4.36
CA HIS A 38 -1.35 -10.41 -4.43
C HIS A 38 -0.54 -10.57 -5.72
N TRP A 39 -0.90 -9.85 -6.79
CA TRP A 39 -0.14 -9.83 -8.04
C TRP A 39 0.62 -8.51 -8.21
N GLY A 40 -0.09 -7.41 -7.95
CA GLY A 40 0.44 -6.06 -8.16
C GLY A 40 1.61 -5.71 -7.24
N VAL A 41 1.53 -6.11 -5.97
CA VAL A 41 2.58 -5.81 -4.98
C VAL A 41 3.86 -6.58 -5.27
N PRO A 42 3.86 -7.92 -5.47
CA PRO A 42 5.08 -8.65 -5.83
C PRO A 42 5.71 -8.16 -7.14
N LEU A 43 4.89 -7.81 -8.15
CA LEU A 43 5.38 -7.28 -9.41
C LEU A 43 6.02 -5.89 -9.25
N SER A 44 5.44 -5.03 -8.42
CA SER A 44 6.01 -3.72 -8.12
C SER A 44 7.34 -3.91 -7.36
N LEU A 45 7.39 -4.84 -6.40
CA LEU A 45 8.60 -5.11 -5.62
C LEU A 45 9.73 -5.65 -6.52
N ALA A 46 9.43 -6.60 -7.40
CA ALA A 46 10.39 -7.15 -8.35
C ALA A 46 10.93 -6.10 -9.35
N ARG A 47 10.20 -5.00 -9.56
CA ARG A 47 10.61 -3.88 -10.42
C ARG A 47 11.27 -2.74 -9.64
N CYS A 48 11.35 -2.82 -8.32
CA CYS A 48 11.96 -1.78 -7.49
C CYS A 48 13.49 -1.82 -7.68
N PRO A 49 14.12 -0.75 -8.18
CA PRO A 49 15.58 -0.68 -8.25
C PRO A 49 16.19 -0.79 -6.85
N GLU A 50 17.29 -1.54 -6.71
CA GLU A 50 18.04 -1.60 -5.45
C GLU A 50 18.62 -0.23 -5.05
N SER A 51 18.87 0.64 -6.04
CA SER A 51 19.35 2.01 -5.83
C SER A 51 18.27 2.98 -5.31
N ALA A 52 16.99 2.59 -5.33
CA ALA A 52 15.89 3.46 -4.95
C ALA A 52 16.02 3.93 -3.50
N ARG A 53 16.15 5.25 -3.32
CA ARG A 53 16.17 5.86 -1.99
C ARG A 53 14.83 5.72 -1.28
N TYR A 54 13.74 5.77 -2.04
CA TYR A 54 12.37 5.62 -1.55
C TYR A 54 11.59 4.63 -2.41
N ALA A 55 10.74 3.81 -1.78
CA ALA A 55 9.83 2.90 -2.48
C ALA A 55 8.44 2.95 -1.83
N VAL A 56 7.41 3.31 -2.60
CA VAL A 56 6.04 3.49 -2.10
C VAL A 56 5.13 2.40 -2.66
N PHE A 57 4.68 1.50 -1.79
CA PHE A 57 3.80 0.40 -2.14
C PHE A 57 2.37 0.71 -1.72
N GLU A 58 1.45 0.67 -2.68
CA GLU A 58 0.03 0.63 -2.37
C GLU A 58 -0.36 -0.79 -1.97
N ILE A 59 -1.01 -0.97 -0.82
CA ILE A 59 -1.46 -2.28 -0.33
C ILE A 59 -2.97 -2.21 -0.07
N GLY A 60 -3.72 -3.03 -0.81
CA GLY A 60 -5.15 -3.18 -0.70
C GLY A 60 -5.54 -4.59 -0.25
N MET A 61 -6.80 -4.73 0.12
CA MET A 61 -7.43 -6.02 0.38
C MET A 61 -8.90 -5.95 0.00
N ASN A 62 -9.43 -7.10 -0.44
CA ASN A 62 -10.86 -7.37 -0.56
C ASN A 62 -11.37 -8.16 0.65
N HIS A 63 -10.52 -9.01 1.25
CA HIS A 63 -10.86 -9.85 2.40
C HIS A 63 -9.84 -9.70 3.54
N ALA A 64 -10.26 -10.03 4.76
CA ALA A 64 -9.38 -10.05 5.91
C ALA A 64 -8.19 -11.00 5.69
N GLY A 65 -7.01 -10.60 6.16
CA GLY A 65 -5.78 -11.39 6.06
C GLY A 65 -5.01 -11.26 4.74
N GLU A 66 -5.51 -10.49 3.77
CA GLU A 66 -4.78 -10.29 2.51
C GLU A 66 -3.61 -9.29 2.65
N ILE A 67 -3.65 -8.38 3.62
CA ILE A 67 -2.60 -7.37 3.87
C ILE A 67 -1.35 -7.99 4.48
N GLU A 68 -1.51 -8.89 5.45
CA GLU A 68 -0.39 -9.49 6.18
C GLU A 68 0.69 -10.13 5.29
N PRO A 69 0.38 -11.02 4.33
CA PRO A 69 1.40 -11.59 3.45
C PRO A 69 2.07 -10.53 2.56
N LEU A 70 1.35 -9.48 2.17
CA LEU A 70 1.90 -8.38 1.36
C LEU A 70 2.88 -7.53 2.17
N VAL A 71 2.56 -7.26 3.44
CA VAL A 71 3.43 -6.54 4.37
C VAL A 71 4.66 -7.38 4.70
N GLN A 72 4.53 -8.69 4.91
CA GLN A 72 5.67 -9.58 5.15
C GLN A 72 6.62 -9.66 3.95
N LEU A 73 6.07 -9.54 2.72
CA LEU A 73 6.84 -9.50 1.50
C LEU A 73 7.59 -8.17 1.32
N VAL A 74 6.88 -7.04 1.50
CA VAL A 74 7.43 -5.69 1.26
C VAL A 74 8.32 -5.20 2.41
N ARG A 75 8.05 -5.63 3.64
CA ARG A 75 8.75 -5.24 4.87
C ARG A 75 8.89 -3.71 5.00
N PRO A 76 7.76 -2.97 5.05
CA PRO A 76 7.78 -1.52 5.10
C PRO A 76 8.44 -1.00 6.38
N GLU A 77 9.22 0.06 6.26
CA GLU A 77 9.75 0.82 7.39
C GLU A 77 8.73 1.84 7.92
N ILE A 78 7.79 2.25 7.06
CA ILE A 78 6.75 3.23 7.36
C ILE A 78 5.43 2.69 6.80
N ALA A 79 4.38 2.69 7.62
CA ALA A 79 3.02 2.37 7.19
C ALA A 79 2.10 3.59 7.34
N ILE A 80 1.26 3.81 6.34
CA ILE A 80 0.25 4.88 6.32
C ILE A 80 -1.11 4.23 6.09
N ILE A 81 -2.02 4.45 7.04
CA ILE A 81 -3.43 4.12 6.91
C ILE A 81 -4.15 5.44 6.63
N THR A 82 -4.73 5.61 5.44
CA THR A 82 -5.34 6.88 5.01
C THR A 82 -6.68 7.14 5.70
N ALA A 83 -7.65 6.25 5.48
CA ALA A 83 -8.99 6.30 6.04
C ALA A 83 -9.53 4.89 6.19
N VAL A 84 -10.35 4.66 7.22
CA VAL A 84 -11.12 3.43 7.39
C VAL A 84 -12.58 3.79 7.19
N GLU A 85 -13.16 3.27 6.11
CA GLU A 85 -14.56 3.50 5.73
C GLU A 85 -15.24 2.16 5.46
N PRO A 86 -16.58 2.08 5.63
CA PRO A 86 -17.38 0.86 5.46
C PRO A 86 -17.59 0.53 3.97
N VAL A 87 -16.49 0.33 3.25
CA VAL A 87 -16.44 -0.26 1.91
C VAL A 87 -16.21 -1.76 2.04
N HIS A 88 -16.75 -2.54 1.10
CA HIS A 88 -16.70 -4.01 1.13
C HIS A 88 -17.43 -4.63 2.34
N LEU A 89 -18.52 -4.00 2.81
CA LEU A 89 -19.39 -4.54 3.87
C LEU A 89 -19.93 -5.96 3.57
N GLU A 90 -19.96 -6.36 2.31
CA GLU A 90 -20.32 -7.73 1.91
C GLU A 90 -19.35 -8.78 2.48
N PHE A 91 -18.11 -8.39 2.78
CA PHE A 91 -17.06 -9.27 3.32
C PHE A 91 -16.67 -8.93 4.77
N PHE A 92 -17.08 -7.77 5.29
CA PHE A 92 -16.75 -7.31 6.64
C PHE A 92 -18.00 -6.92 7.42
N GLY A 93 -18.20 -7.58 8.57
CA GLY A 93 -19.41 -7.41 9.40
C GLY A 93 -19.48 -6.12 10.23
N SER A 94 -18.39 -5.34 10.33
CA SER A 94 -18.37 -4.06 11.04
C SER A 94 -17.19 -3.18 10.60
N LEU A 95 -17.21 -1.90 10.98
CA LEU A 95 -16.11 -0.97 10.72
C LEU A 95 -14.84 -1.36 11.50
N GLU A 96 -15.01 -1.88 12.71
CA GLU A 96 -13.93 -2.40 13.55
C GLU A 96 -13.22 -3.57 12.86
N ALA A 97 -13.97 -4.48 12.23
CA ALA A 97 -13.40 -5.58 11.47
C ALA A 97 -12.57 -5.11 10.26
N ILE A 98 -12.95 -3.99 9.63
CA ILE A 98 -12.16 -3.36 8.55
C ILE A 98 -10.90 -2.71 9.12
N ALA A 99 -10.99 -2.09 10.29
CA ALA A 99 -9.85 -1.48 10.97
C ALA A 99 -8.82 -2.53 11.40
N ASP A 100 -9.26 -3.62 12.03
CA ASP A 100 -8.40 -4.71 12.50
C ASP A 100 -7.67 -5.44 11.36
N ALA A 101 -8.30 -5.50 10.18
CA ALA A 101 -7.70 -6.13 9.01
C ALA A 101 -6.68 -5.25 8.27
N LYS A 102 -6.59 -3.95 8.60
CA LYS A 102 -5.68 -2.97 7.97
C LYS A 102 -4.34 -2.84 8.68
#